data_AF-A0A5C9EQY2-F1
#
_entry.id   AF-A0A5C9EQY2-F1
#
_cell.length_a   1.000
_cell.length_b   1.000
_cell.length_c   1.000
_cell.angle_alpha   90.00
_cell.angle_beta   90.00
_cell.angle_gamma   90.00
#
_symmetry.space_group_name_H-M   'P 1'
#
loop_
_entity.id
_entity.type
_entity.pdbx_description
1 polymer ?
#
loop_
_entity_poly.entity_id
_entity_poly.type
_entity_poly.pdbx_seq_one_letter_code
_entity_poly.pdbx_strand_id
1 'polypeptide(L)'
;MLDIVLIQYIPTGLNVFEFRQKHAKIDERHSDIFGGFLSAIQSITKELDIGAVVLISTQGEKGHNCIIVNRDPIRVILLVDEVDPISVWRETAELIAEKFIEKYGKYTNYANITQFKDFKSILKPICDAHNYCGEI
;
A
#
# COMPACT_ATOMS: atom_id res chain seq x y z
N MET A 1 -1.78 -7.98 11.65
CA MET A 1 -0.44 -8.03 11.07
C MET A 1 -0.40 -7.36 9.69
N LEU A 2 0.71 -6.75 9.28
CA LEU A 2 0.91 -6.20 7.93
C LEU A 2 1.34 -7.30 6.95
N ASP A 3 0.58 -7.51 5.88
CA ASP A 3 0.92 -8.50 4.86
C ASP A 3 1.66 -7.89 3.66
N ILE A 4 1.11 -6.81 3.10
CA ILE A 4 1.57 -6.20 1.85
C ILE A 4 1.63 -4.68 1.95
N VAL A 5 2.69 -4.11 1.40
CA VAL A 5 2.82 -2.69 1.06
C VAL A 5 2.89 -2.57 -0.46
N LEU A 6 1.96 -1.82 -1.05
CA LEU A 6 2.00 -1.45 -2.46
C LEU A 6 2.13 0.07 -2.58
N ILE A 7 2.97 0.51 -3.52
CA ILE A 7 3.05 1.92 -3.91
C ILE A 7 2.68 2.02 -5.38
N GLN A 8 1.67 2.84 -5.67
CA GLN A 8 1.14 3.05 -7.00
C GLN A 8 1.34 4.48 -7.46
N TYR A 9 1.68 4.65 -8.73
CA TYR A 9 1.69 5.96 -9.39
C TYR A 9 0.25 6.36 -9.75
N ILE A 10 -0.27 7.40 -9.09
CA ILE A 10 -1.69 7.79 -9.18
C ILE A 10 -2.18 7.97 -10.62
N PRO A 11 -1.47 8.69 -11.52
CA PRO A 11 -1.98 9.00 -12.86
C PRO A 11 -2.25 7.78 -13.74
N THR A 12 -1.56 6.66 -13.50
CA THR A 12 -1.67 5.45 -14.34
C THR A 12 -2.18 4.23 -13.59
N GLY A 13 -2.19 4.25 -12.26
CA GLY A 13 -2.46 3.08 -11.43
C GLY A 13 -1.31 2.05 -11.42
N LEU A 14 -0.17 2.35 -12.07
CA LEU A 14 0.98 1.44 -12.13
C LEU A 14 1.53 1.16 -10.73
N ASN A 15 1.64 -0.13 -10.37
CA ASN A 15 2.39 -0.57 -9.20
C ASN A 15 3.88 -0.30 -9.43
N VAL A 16 4.45 0.66 -8.71
CA VAL A 16 5.87 1.04 -8.84
C VAL A 16 6.76 0.36 -7.81
N PHE A 17 6.18 -0.08 -6.70
CA PHE A 17 6.87 -0.82 -5.67
C PHE A 17 5.91 -1.77 -4.94
N GLU A 18 6.41 -2.95 -4.61
CA GLU A 18 5.71 -3.96 -3.84
C GLU A 18 6.66 -4.57 -2.81
N PHE A 19 6.18 -4.69 -1.58
CA PHE A 19 6.86 -5.39 -0.51
C PHE A 19 5.89 -6.29 0.23
N ARG A 20 6.27 -7.56 0.36
CA ARG A 20 5.52 -8.58 1.09
C ARG A 20 6.28 -9.03 2.31
N GLN A 21 5.56 -9.18 3.41
CA GLN A 21 6.10 -9.85 4.58
C GLN A 21 6.20 -11.36 4.34
N LYS A 22 7.11 -12.03 5.06
CA LYS A 22 7.34 -13.48 4.91
C LYS A 22 6.11 -14.34 5.22
N HIS A 23 5.22 -13.83 6.05
CA HIS A 23 4.00 -14.53 6.49
C HIS A 23 2.77 -14.20 5.63
N ALA A 24 2.90 -13.31 4.64
CA ALA A 24 1.78 -12.88 3.82
C ALA A 24 1.14 -14.09 3.12
N LYS A 25 -0.16 -14.29 3.32
CA LYS A 25 -0.89 -15.47 2.81
C LYS A 25 -1.39 -15.29 1.37
N ILE A 26 -1.19 -14.12 0.80
CA ILE A 26 -1.68 -13.76 -0.53
C ILE A 26 -0.61 -14.09 -1.57
N ASP A 27 -1.03 -14.77 -2.63
CA ASP A 27 -0.18 -15.13 -3.77
C ASP A 27 0.32 -13.87 -4.52
N GLU A 28 1.51 -13.93 -5.11
CA GLU A 28 2.09 -12.86 -5.92
C GLU A 28 1.19 -12.49 -7.11
N ARG A 29 0.53 -13.48 -7.71
CA ARG A 29 -0.40 -13.28 -8.84
C ARG A 29 -1.64 -12.47 -8.48
N HIS A 30 -1.93 -12.29 -7.20
CA HIS A 30 -3.11 -11.55 -6.74
C HIS A 30 -2.85 -10.05 -6.60
N SER A 31 -1.59 -9.57 -6.65
CA SER A 31 -1.29 -8.13 -6.66
C SER A 31 -1.90 -7.42 -7.86
N ASP A 32 -1.82 -8.03 -9.04
CA ASP A 32 -2.36 -7.46 -10.28
C ASP A 32 -3.89 -7.41 -10.24
N ILE A 33 -4.51 -8.47 -9.72
CA ILE A 33 -5.97 -8.53 -9.51
C ILE A 33 -6.41 -7.41 -8.56
N PHE A 34 -5.68 -7.22 -7.47
CA PHE A 34 -5.97 -6.20 -6.48
C PHE A 34 -5.77 -4.77 -7.02
N GLY A 35 -4.71 -4.55 -7.79
CA GLY A 35 -4.47 -3.27 -8.48
C GLY A 35 -5.59 -2.94 -9.48
N GLY A 36 -6.06 -3.94 -10.23
CA GLY A 36 -7.21 -3.80 -11.13
C GLY A 36 -8.51 -3.48 -10.39
N PHE A 37 -8.77 -4.18 -9.29
CA PHE A 37 -9.94 -3.94 -8.44
C PHE A 37 -9.96 -2.52 -7.86
N LEU A 38 -8.85 -2.06 -7.30
CA LEU A 38 -8.72 -0.69 -6.77
C LEU A 38 -8.94 0.37 -7.85
N SER A 39 -8.38 0.14 -9.05
CA SER A 39 -8.57 1.04 -10.19
C SER A 39 -10.04 1.14 -10.59
N ALA A 40 -10.76 0.02 -10.61
CA ALA A 40 -12.18 -0.01 -10.91
C ALA A 40 -13.01 0.77 -9.88
N ILE A 41 -12.78 0.54 -8.58
CA ILE A 41 -13.47 1.28 -7.52
C ILE A 41 -13.20 2.79 -7.63
N GLN A 42 -11.95 3.19 -7.86
CA GLN A 42 -11.59 4.61 -8.00
C GLN A 42 -12.24 5.26 -9.22
N SER A 43 -12.35 4.53 -10.32
CA SER A 43 -13.08 5.01 -11.51
C SER A 43 -14.54 5.27 -11.17
N ILE A 44 -15.18 4.36 -10.43
CA ILE A 44 -16.57 4.51 -10.00
C ILE A 44 -16.71 5.70 -9.05
N THR A 45 -15.84 5.85 -8.04
CA THR A 45 -15.98 6.96 -7.09
C THR A 45 -15.74 8.32 -7.73
N LYS A 46 -14.87 8.39 -8.75
CA LYS A 46 -14.67 9.59 -9.55
C LYS A 46 -15.90 9.93 -10.40
N GLU A 47 -16.47 8.94 -11.09
CA GLU A 47 -17.66 9.13 -11.91
C GLU A 47 -18.87 9.59 -11.08
N LEU A 48 -19.00 9.05 -9.87
CA LEU A 48 -20.08 9.40 -8.94
C LEU A 48 -19.82 10.68 -8.13
N ASP A 49 -18.61 11.26 -8.20
CA ASP A 49 -18.16 12.42 -7.41
C ASP A 49 -18.39 12.25 -5.88
N ILE A 50 -18.08 11.07 -5.35
CA ILE A 50 -18.30 10.72 -3.93
C ILE A 50 -17.01 10.72 -3.11
N GLY A 51 -15.96 11.39 -3.60
CA GLY A 51 -14.66 11.46 -2.96
C GLY A 51 -13.75 10.26 -3.27
N ALA A 52 -12.77 10.03 -2.40
CA ALA A 52 -11.72 9.03 -2.59
C ALA A 52 -11.86 7.85 -1.63
N VAL A 53 -11.55 6.65 -2.12
CA VAL A 53 -11.50 5.45 -1.29
C VAL A 53 -10.24 5.49 -0.43
N VAL A 54 -10.43 5.43 0.89
CA VAL A 54 -9.34 5.46 1.89
C VAL A 54 -9.24 4.18 2.71
N LEU A 55 -10.27 3.33 2.68
CA LEU A 55 -10.35 2.08 3.42
C LEU A 55 -11.29 1.10 2.69
N ILE A 56 -10.87 -0.16 2.56
CA ILE A 56 -11.74 -1.27 2.17
C ILE A 56 -11.54 -2.36 3.22
N SER A 57 -12.60 -2.80 3.88
CA SER A 57 -12.55 -3.84 4.93
C SER A 57 -13.30 -5.09 4.49
N THR A 58 -12.72 -6.24 4.81
CA THR A 58 -13.32 -7.56 4.61
C THR A 58 -13.36 -8.29 5.94
N GLN A 59 -14.36 -9.15 6.13
CA GLN A 59 -14.58 -9.86 7.40
C GLN A 59 -14.42 -11.37 7.25
N GLY A 60 -14.11 -12.04 8.36
CA GLY A 60 -14.05 -13.51 8.47
C GLY A 60 -12.69 -14.02 8.91
N GLU A 61 -12.47 -15.34 8.87
CA GLU A 61 -11.18 -15.95 9.30
C GLU A 61 -9.94 -15.43 8.54
N LYS A 62 -10.17 -14.83 7.37
CA LYS A 62 -9.15 -14.18 6.53
C LYS A 62 -9.54 -12.72 6.24
N GLY A 63 -10.21 -12.06 7.18
CA GLY A 63 -10.57 -10.64 7.08
C GLY A 63 -9.32 -9.76 7.05
N HIS A 64 -9.35 -8.74 6.20
CA HIS A 64 -8.27 -7.76 6.05
C HIS A 64 -8.82 -6.35 5.90
N ASN A 65 -8.03 -5.38 6.34
CA ASN A 65 -8.19 -3.96 6.02
C ASN A 65 -7.17 -3.55 4.95
N CYS A 66 -7.68 -3.00 3.86
CA CYS A 66 -6.91 -2.29 2.86
C CYS A 66 -6.96 -0.79 3.16
N ILE A 67 -5.85 -0.23 3.65
CA ILE A 67 -5.72 1.18 4.00
C ILE A 67 -5.02 1.90 2.85
N ILE A 68 -5.62 2.98 2.37
CA ILE A 68 -5.16 3.70 1.18
C ILE A 68 -4.85 5.15 1.57
N VAL A 69 -3.60 5.55 1.38
CA VAL A 69 -3.12 6.92 1.60
C VAL A 69 -2.70 7.53 0.27
N ASN A 70 -3.35 8.62 -0.13
CA ASN A 70 -3.03 9.33 -1.37
C ASN A 70 -2.06 10.49 -1.06
N ARG A 71 -0.88 10.48 -1.69
CA ARG A 71 0.16 11.51 -1.56
C ARG A 71 0.81 11.79 -2.91
N ASP A 72 0.35 12.86 -3.56
CA ASP A 72 0.78 13.17 -4.92
C ASP A 72 2.32 13.14 -5.10
N PRO A 73 2.83 12.35 -6.08
CA PRO A 73 2.08 11.69 -7.17
C PRO A 73 1.77 10.20 -6.97
N ILE A 74 1.96 9.69 -5.76
CA ILE A 74 1.80 8.28 -5.41
C ILE A 74 0.61 8.04 -4.50
N ARG A 75 0.20 6.77 -4.38
CA ARG A 75 -0.59 6.31 -3.24
C ARG A 75 0.10 5.10 -2.62
N VAL A 76 0.02 5.01 -1.31
CA VAL A 76 0.48 3.86 -0.53
C VAL A 76 -0.76 3.06 -0.13
N ILE A 77 -0.71 1.76 -0.37
CA ILE A 77 -1.76 0.82 -0.02
C ILE A 77 -1.16 -0.21 0.92
N LEU A 78 -1.73 -0.30 2.12
CA LEU A 78 -1.37 -1.33 3.09
C LEU A 78 -2.47 -2.35 3.16
N LEU A 79 -2.10 -3.62 3.19
CA LEU A 79 -3.01 -4.70 3.51
C LEU A 79 -2.62 -5.30 4.86
N VAL A 80 -3.52 -5.20 5.82
CA VAL A 80 -3.32 -5.62 7.20
C VAL A 80 -4.48 -6.48 7.67
N ASP A 81 -4.29 -7.29 8.71
CA ASP A 81 -5.39 -8.09 9.28
C ASP A 81 -6.57 -7.22 9.75
N GLU A 82 -7.78 -7.78 9.74
CA GLU A 82 -9.01 -7.08 10.16
C GLU A 82 -8.92 -6.49 11.58
N VAL A 83 -8.22 -7.17 12.49
CA VAL A 83 -8.12 -6.79 13.91
C VAL A 83 -7.12 -5.66 14.19
N ASP A 84 -6.32 -5.28 13.20
CA ASP A 84 -5.27 -4.30 13.39
C ASP A 84 -5.82 -2.87 13.52
N PRO A 85 -5.18 -2.02 14.35
CA PRO A 85 -5.58 -0.63 14.50
C PRO A 85 -5.34 0.18 13.22
N ILE A 86 -6.43 0.52 12.53
CA ILE A 86 -6.41 1.26 11.25
C ILE A 86 -5.68 2.60 11.37
N SER A 87 -5.82 3.32 12.48
CA SER A 87 -5.18 4.63 12.67
C SER A 87 -3.66 4.54 12.66
N VAL A 88 -3.09 3.55 13.36
CA VAL A 88 -1.65 3.31 13.44
C VAL A 88 -1.10 3.01 12.06
N TRP A 89 -1.72 2.08 11.33
CA TRP A 89 -1.28 1.73 9.99
C TRP A 89 -1.46 2.86 8.98
N ARG A 90 -2.47 3.72 9.16
CA ARG A 90 -2.61 4.93 8.35
C ARG A 90 -1.43 5.88 8.55
N GLU A 91 -1.01 6.11 9.80
CA GLU A 91 0.20 6.90 10.10
C GLU A 91 1.46 6.26 9.51
N THR A 92 1.59 4.94 9.57
CA THR A 92 2.68 4.21 8.92
C THR A 92 2.67 4.41 7.40
N ALA A 93 1.50 4.32 6.75
CA ALA A 93 1.35 4.54 5.31
C ALA A 93 1.73 5.97 4.89
N GLU A 94 1.39 6.97 5.72
CA GLU A 94 1.80 8.35 5.53
C GLU A 94 3.32 8.50 5.60
N LEU A 95 3.97 7.93 6.61
CA LEU A 95 5.43 7.94 6.74
C LEU A 95 6.11 7.25 5.56
N ILE A 96 5.57 6.12 5.09
CA ILE A 96 6.09 5.41 3.91
C ILE A 96 6.00 6.31 2.67
N ALA A 97 4.88 7.00 2.47
CA ALA A 97 4.68 7.90 1.34
C ALA A 97 5.69 9.07 1.37
N GLU A 98 5.86 9.68 2.55
CA GLU A 98 6.83 10.76 2.75
C GLU A 98 8.25 10.30 2.41
N LYS A 99 8.68 9.15 2.94
CA LYS A 99 10.02 8.59 2.70
C LYS A 99 10.25 8.20 1.25
N PHE A 100 9.22 7.70 0.56
CA PHE A 100 9.31 7.37 -0.86
C PHE A 100 9.51 8.63 -1.71
N ILE A 101 8.71 9.67 -1.45
CA ILE A 101 8.80 10.94 -2.17
C ILE A 101 10.11 11.66 -1.85
N GLU A 102 10.57 11.64 -0.60
CA GLU A 102 11.85 12.20 -0.17
C GLU A 102 13.03 11.56 -0.94
N LYS A 103 13.00 10.24 -1.12
CA LYS A 103 14.09 9.52 -1.79
C LYS A 103 14.10 9.70 -3.31
N TYR A 104 12.96 9.56 -3.97
CA TYR A 104 12.92 9.50 -5.45
C TYR A 104 12.51 10.83 -6.08
N GLY A 105 11.75 11.66 -5.36
CA GLY A 105 11.19 12.91 -5.84
C GLY A 105 9.85 12.76 -6.55
N LYS A 106 9.20 13.90 -6.80
CA LYS A 106 7.87 13.94 -7.47
C LYS A 106 7.95 13.83 -9.00
N TYR A 107 9.10 14.12 -9.59
CA TYR A 107 9.31 14.19 -11.04
C TYR A 107 10.10 13.01 -11.61
N THR A 108 10.21 11.93 -10.84
CA THR A 108 10.87 10.68 -11.26
C THR A 108 10.13 10.06 -12.44
N ASN A 109 10.83 9.31 -13.29
CA ASN A 109 10.19 8.50 -14.31
C ASN A 109 9.55 7.26 -13.68
N TYR A 110 8.32 7.37 -13.17
CA TYR A 110 7.58 6.28 -12.50
C TYR A 110 7.37 5.02 -13.36
N ALA A 111 7.53 5.10 -14.70
CA ALA A 111 7.48 3.93 -15.57
C ALA A 111 8.70 3.01 -15.44
N ASN A 112 9.85 3.53 -15.00
CA ASN A 112 11.03 2.70 -14.73
C ASN A 112 10.98 2.11 -13.31
N ILE A 113 10.20 1.03 -13.15
CA ILE A 113 9.98 0.42 -11.83
C ILE A 113 11.28 -0.10 -11.16
N THR A 114 12.32 -0.39 -11.95
CA THR A 114 13.57 -0.96 -11.41
C THR A 114 14.33 -0.01 -10.48
N GLN A 115 14.13 1.30 -10.63
CA GLN A 115 14.80 2.32 -9.81
C GLN A 115 14.32 2.33 -8.35
N PHE A 116 13.15 1.73 -8.07
CA PHE A 116 12.53 1.75 -6.74
C PHE A 116 12.90 0.53 -5.90
N LYS A 117 13.62 -0.45 -6.47
CA LYS A 117 13.94 -1.73 -5.80
C LYS A 117 14.68 -1.55 -4.48
N ASP A 118 15.51 -0.51 -4.38
CA ASP A 118 16.31 -0.21 -3.20
C ASP A 118 15.50 0.52 -2.09
N PHE A 119 14.22 0.81 -2.30
CA PHE A 119 13.35 1.36 -1.26
C PHE A 119 13.13 0.36 -0.11
N LYS A 120 13.28 -0.94 -0.39
CA LYS A 120 13.13 -2.01 0.60
C LYS A 120 14.01 -1.81 1.84
N SER A 121 15.20 -1.21 1.71
CA SER A 121 16.09 -0.94 2.84
C SER A 121 15.57 0.13 3.79
N ILE A 122 14.72 1.05 3.30
CA ILE A 122 14.05 2.09 4.10
C ILE A 122 12.75 1.55 4.67
N LEU A 123 12.00 0.80 3.86
CA LEU A 123 10.70 0.27 4.26
C LEU A 123 10.82 -0.78 5.38
N LYS A 124 11.82 -1.65 5.31
CA LYS A 124 11.96 -2.75 6.27
C LYS A 124 12.03 -2.26 7.74
N PRO A 125 12.90 -1.29 8.11
CA PRO A 125 12.90 -0.73 9.47
C PRO A 125 11.56 -0.12 9.90
N ILE A 126 10.82 0.51 8.99
CA ILE A 126 9.49 1.08 9.29
C ILE A 126 8.51 -0.04 9.64
N CYS A 127 8.50 -1.10 8.84
CA CYS A 127 7.65 -2.27 9.11
C CYS A 127 8.06 -3.00 10.39
N ASP A 128 9.36 -3.16 10.64
CA ASP A 128 9.89 -3.85 11.82
C ASP A 128 9.66 -3.04 13.11
N ALA A 129 9.63 -1.70 13.05
CA ALA A 129 9.30 -0.84 14.18
C ALA A 129 7.85 -0.99 14.65
N HIS A 130 6.97 -1.42 13.76
CA HIS A 130 5.57 -1.76 14.05
C HIS A 130 5.37 -3.27 14.30
N ASN A 131 6.40 -3.97 14.80
CA ASN A 131 6.30 -5.37 15.27
C ASN A 131 5.30 -5.50 16.44
N TYR A 132 4.02 -5.38 16.14
CA TYR A 132 2.91 -5.99 16.86
C TYR A 132 2.77 -7.49 16.51
N CYS A 133 3.72 -8.06 15.78
CA CYS A 133 3.73 -9.48 15.40
C CYS A 133 5.16 -10.02 15.33
N GLY A 134 5.56 -10.82 16.33
CA GLY A 134 6.56 -11.87 16.13
C GLY A 134 7.77 -11.93 17.06
N GLU A 135 7.58 -11.89 18.38
CA GLU A 135 8.33 -12.80 19.26
C GLU A 135 7.30 -13.60 20.08
N ILE A 136 7.11 -14.85 19.68
CA ILE A 136 6.81 -15.95 20.61
C ILE A 136 8.14 -16.69 20.77
#